data_AF-A0A6J7TEP9-F1
#
_entry.id   AF-A0A6J7TEP9-F1
#
_cell.length_a   1.000
_cell.length_b   1.000
_cell.length_c   1.000
_cell.angle_alpha   90.00
_cell.angle_beta   90.00
_cell.angle_gamma   90.00
#
_symmetry.space_group_name_H-M   'P 1'
#
loop_
_entity.id
_entity.type
_entity.pdbx_description
1 polymer ?
#
loop_
_entity_poly.entity_id
_entity_poly.type
_entity_poly.pdbx_seq_one_letter_code
_entity_poly.pdbx_strand_id
1 'polypeptide(L)'
;MKNTAILINISRGPIIDEAALIRALQSKEIAAAGLDVFEVEPIDKANPLMEMDNVIVTPHNLAWTDELALGMGKSAFSSIKAISRGDIPTFVVNKEVLDTVAFKEKLAKFK
;
A
#
# COMPACT_ATOMS: atom_id res chain seq x y z
N MET A 1 23.00 -10.20 4.08
CA MET A 1 22.23 -10.82 5.23
C MET A 1 22.79 -12.24 5.49
N LYS A 2 22.19 -13.08 6.37
CA LYS A 2 22.59 -14.51 6.43
C LYS A 2 22.14 -15.19 5.13
N ASN A 3 22.93 -16.16 4.64
CA ASN A 3 22.57 -16.94 3.44
C ASN A 3 21.30 -17.80 3.62
N THR A 4 20.88 -18.06 4.85
CA THR A 4 19.62 -18.74 5.17
C THR A 4 18.43 -17.80 5.38
N ALA A 5 18.62 -16.49 5.22
CA ALA A 5 17.58 -15.51 5.53
C ALA A 5 16.49 -15.49 4.45
N ILE A 6 15.26 -15.20 4.88
CA ILE A 6 14.10 -14.97 4.01
C ILE A 6 13.62 -13.54 4.23
N LEU A 7 13.50 -12.77 3.17
CA LEU A 7 12.96 -11.40 3.23
C LEU A 7 11.46 -11.42 2.96
N ILE A 8 10.67 -10.75 3.80
CA ILE A 8 9.22 -10.61 3.59
C ILE A 8 8.89 -9.12 3.47
N ASN A 9 8.26 -8.72 2.36
CA ASN A 9 7.75 -7.36 2.19
C ASN A 9 6.26 -7.36 1.88
N ILE A 10 5.48 -6.86 2.85
CA ILE A 10 4.04 -6.64 2.77
C ILE A 10 3.69 -5.17 3.09
N SER A 11 4.68 -4.27 2.99
CA SER A 11 4.55 -2.87 3.34
C SER A 11 4.38 -2.00 2.08
N ARG A 12 5.48 -1.60 1.45
CA ARG A 12 5.55 -0.83 0.21
C ARG A 12 6.76 -1.29 -0.58
N GLY A 13 6.62 -1.39 -1.90
CA GLY A 13 7.73 -1.81 -2.78
C GLY A 13 8.98 -0.95 -2.62
N PRO A 14 8.88 0.40 -2.78
CA PRO A 14 10.05 1.30 -2.73
C PRO A 14 10.82 1.40 -1.41
N ILE A 15 10.44 0.64 -0.37
CA ILE A 15 11.24 0.52 0.86
C ILE A 15 12.48 -0.35 0.62
N ILE A 16 12.43 -1.24 -0.37
CA ILE A 16 13.53 -2.12 -0.78
C ILE A 16 14.04 -1.64 -2.14
N ASP A 17 15.37 -1.63 -2.33
CA ASP A 17 15.98 -1.57 -3.66
C ASP A 17 15.74 -2.92 -4.37
N GLU A 18 14.78 -2.95 -5.29
CA GLU A 18 14.35 -4.18 -5.97
C GLU A 18 15.48 -4.79 -6.81
N ALA A 19 16.31 -3.96 -7.43
CA ALA A 19 17.45 -4.42 -8.21
C ALA A 19 18.51 -5.09 -7.30
N ALA A 20 18.74 -4.56 -6.10
CA ALA A 20 19.61 -5.19 -5.10
C ALA A 20 19.03 -6.51 -4.59
N LEU A 21 17.72 -6.57 -4.34
CA LEU A 21 17.04 -7.80 -3.94
C LEU A 21 17.19 -8.90 -4.99
N ILE A 22 16.92 -8.58 -6.26
CA ILE A 22 17.08 -9.51 -7.40
C ILE A 22 18.52 -10.07 -7.42
N ARG A 23 19.54 -9.20 -7.32
CA ARG A 23 20.94 -9.63 -7.29
C ARG A 23 21.24 -10.53 -6.09
N ALA A 24 20.77 -10.18 -4.90
CA ALA A 24 20.99 -10.95 -3.67
C ALA A 24 20.34 -12.35 -3.74
N LEU A 25 19.17 -12.48 -4.37
CA LEU A 25 18.49 -13.76 -4.57
C LEU A 25 19.21 -14.62 -5.62
N GLN A 26 19.57 -14.04 -6.76
CA GLN A 26 20.28 -14.75 -7.84
C GLN A 26 21.66 -15.26 -7.38
N SER A 27 22.38 -14.45 -6.60
CA SER A 27 23.69 -14.82 -6.04
C SER A 27 23.62 -15.66 -4.77
N LYS A 28 22.43 -15.98 -4.27
CA LYS A 28 22.19 -16.72 -3.02
C LYS A 28 22.83 -16.06 -1.78
N GLU A 29 22.91 -14.73 -1.76
CA GLU A 29 23.28 -13.96 -0.56
C GLU A 29 22.18 -14.09 0.52
N ILE A 30 20.93 -14.27 0.08
CA ILE A 30 19.79 -14.68 0.90
C ILE A 30 19.11 -15.91 0.30
N ALA A 31 18.37 -16.65 1.12
CA ALA A 31 17.74 -17.90 0.69
C ALA A 31 16.53 -17.66 -0.20
N ALA A 32 15.64 -16.73 0.18
CA ALA A 32 14.35 -16.54 -0.49
C ALA A 32 13.73 -15.16 -0.19
N ALA A 33 12.64 -14.84 -0.90
CA ALA A 33 11.80 -13.69 -0.61
C ALA A 33 10.29 -14.00 -0.75
N GLY A 34 9.46 -13.32 0.04
CA GLY A 34 8.00 -13.29 -0.07
C GLY A 34 7.53 -11.85 -0.22
N LEU A 35 6.88 -11.52 -1.35
CA LEU A 35 6.59 -10.13 -1.74
C LEU A 35 5.11 -9.98 -2.11
N ASP A 36 4.42 -9.02 -1.48
CA ASP A 36 3.08 -8.57 -1.92
C ASP A 36 3.15 -7.23 -2.68
N VAL A 37 4.29 -6.54 -2.65
CA VAL A 37 4.43 -5.17 -3.14
C VAL A 37 5.72 -5.00 -3.94
N PHE A 38 5.70 -4.10 -4.94
CA PHE A 38 6.78 -3.91 -5.91
C PHE A 38 7.07 -2.42 -6.13
N GLU A 39 8.26 -2.07 -6.62
CA GLU A 39 8.59 -0.65 -6.88
C GLU A 39 7.64 -0.03 -7.92
N VAL A 40 7.32 -0.79 -8.96
CA VAL A 40 6.36 -0.43 -10.00
C VAL A 40 5.23 -1.45 -10.00
N GLU A 41 4.00 -0.96 -9.91
CA GLU A 41 2.80 -1.78 -9.91
C GLU A 41 1.82 -1.32 -10.99
N PRO A 42 1.18 -2.24 -11.74
CA PRO A 42 1.37 -3.70 -11.70
C PRO A 42 2.77 -4.15 -12.14
N ILE A 43 3.26 -5.24 -11.55
CA ILE A 43 4.58 -5.81 -11.90
C ILE A 43 4.59 -6.29 -13.35
N ASP A 44 5.70 -6.03 -14.05
CA ASP A 44 5.93 -6.58 -15.38
C ASP A 44 6.15 -8.09 -15.30
N LYS A 45 5.53 -8.85 -16.19
CA LYS A 45 5.73 -10.31 -16.30
C LYS A 45 7.18 -10.67 -16.64
N ALA A 46 7.93 -9.76 -17.26
CA ALA A 46 9.35 -9.94 -17.56
C ALA A 46 10.28 -9.59 -16.37
N ASN A 47 9.73 -9.19 -15.22
CA ASN A 47 10.53 -8.94 -14.02
C ASN A 47 11.19 -10.26 -13.53
N PRO A 48 12.51 -10.29 -13.28
CA PRO A 48 13.20 -11.50 -12.85
C PRO A 48 12.59 -12.19 -11.63
N LEU A 49 11.96 -11.43 -10.72
CA LEU A 49 11.28 -11.99 -9.53
C LEU A 49 10.16 -12.97 -9.89
N MET A 50 9.59 -12.89 -11.11
CA MET A 50 8.51 -13.76 -11.59
C MET A 50 8.98 -15.16 -12.01
N GLU A 51 10.28 -15.33 -12.25
CA GLU A 51 10.86 -16.60 -12.75
C GLU A 51 11.67 -17.35 -11.66
N MET A 52 11.84 -16.76 -10.48
CA MET A 52 12.68 -17.32 -9.42
C MET A 52 11.92 -18.35 -8.57
N ASP A 53 12.42 -19.59 -8.53
CA ASP A 53 11.86 -20.66 -7.69
C ASP A 53 11.93 -20.37 -6.17
N ASN A 54 12.83 -19.47 -5.76
CA ASN A 54 12.99 -19.05 -4.36
C ASN A 54 12.28 -17.73 -4.03
N VAL A 55 11.32 -17.31 -4.85
CA VAL A 55 10.50 -16.12 -4.62
C VAL A 55 9.02 -16.49 -4.68
N ILE A 56 8.27 -16.06 -3.68
CA ILE A 56 6.80 -16.12 -3.70
C ILE A 56 6.28 -14.69 -3.85
N VAL A 57 5.38 -14.50 -4.80
CA VAL A 57 4.74 -13.21 -5.06
C VAL A 57 3.22 -13.28 -4.93
N THR A 58 2.61 -12.21 -4.42
CA THR A 58 1.17 -11.96 -4.45
C THR A 58 0.90 -10.56 -5.03
N PRO A 59 -0.23 -10.35 -5.72
CA PRO A 59 -0.46 -9.13 -6.50
C PRO A 59 -1.06 -7.98 -5.66
N HIS A 60 -0.31 -7.46 -4.67
CA HIS A 60 -0.73 -6.39 -3.75
C HIS A 60 -2.14 -6.60 -3.21
N ASN A 61 -2.39 -7.82 -2.76
CA ASN A 61 -3.73 -8.22 -2.38
C ASN A 61 -3.86 -8.92 -1.04
N LEU A 62 -2.80 -8.94 -0.23
CA LEU A 62 -2.77 -9.65 1.05
C LEU A 62 -3.92 -9.24 1.99
N ALA A 63 -4.33 -7.97 1.93
CA ALA A 63 -5.36 -7.44 2.81
C ALA A 63 -6.80 -7.65 2.31
N TRP A 64 -7.03 -8.07 1.06
CA TRP A 64 -8.38 -8.12 0.50
C TRP A 64 -9.21 -9.26 1.09
N THR A 65 -10.03 -8.92 2.07
CA THR A 65 -11.14 -9.73 2.57
C THR A 65 -12.47 -9.02 2.36
N ASP A 66 -13.59 -9.74 2.48
CA ASP A 66 -14.93 -9.16 2.41
C ASP A 66 -15.13 -8.10 3.50
N GLU A 67 -14.59 -8.33 4.69
CA GLU A 67 -14.63 -7.39 5.81
C GLU A 67 -13.81 -6.13 5.53
N LEU A 68 -12.63 -6.26 4.93
CA LEU A 68 -11.83 -5.09 4.52
C LEU A 68 -12.61 -4.28 3.49
N ALA A 69 -13.11 -4.91 2.43
CA ALA A 69 -13.83 -4.22 1.36
C ALA A 69 -15.06 -3.47 1.91
N LEU A 70 -15.84 -4.13 2.78
CA LEU A 70 -16.98 -3.52 3.45
C LEU A 70 -16.57 -2.38 4.39
N GLY A 71 -15.49 -2.55 5.16
CA GLY A 71 -14.97 -1.55 6.08
C GLY A 71 -14.45 -0.29 5.38
N MET A 72 -13.67 -0.46 4.31
CA MET A 72 -13.18 0.64 3.47
C MET A 72 -14.34 1.41 2.85
N GLY A 73 -15.30 0.69 2.26
CA GLY A 73 -16.51 1.30 1.69
C GLY A 73 -17.27 2.11 2.73
N LYS A 74 -17.59 1.51 3.89
CA LYS A 74 -18.28 2.20 4.99
C LYS A 74 -17.54 3.45 5.44
N SER A 75 -16.22 3.39 5.59
CA SER A 75 -15.40 4.53 6.01
C SER A 75 -15.45 5.67 4.98
N ALA A 76 -15.30 5.35 3.69
CA ALA A 76 -15.38 6.32 2.61
C ALA A 76 -16.76 7.00 2.53
N PHE A 77 -17.84 6.21 2.51
CA PHE A 77 -19.21 6.74 2.47
C PHE A 77 -19.56 7.57 3.71
N SER A 78 -19.12 7.14 4.89
CA SER A 78 -19.33 7.91 6.13
C SER A 78 -18.64 9.26 6.07
N SER A 79 -17.42 9.32 5.52
CA SER A 79 -16.67 10.57 5.34
C SER A 79 -17.33 11.51 4.33
N ILE A 80 -17.82 10.98 3.20
CA ILE A 80 -18.57 11.76 2.20
C ILE A 80 -19.85 12.34 2.83
N LYS A 81 -20.59 11.51 3.58
CA LYS A 81 -21.83 11.91 4.25
C LYS A 81 -21.57 12.99 5.30
N ALA A 82 -20.47 12.93 6.06
CA ALA A 82 -20.09 13.98 7.00
C ALA A 82 -19.87 15.32 6.28
N ILE A 83 -19.05 15.34 5.23
CA ILE A 83 -18.80 16.56 4.43
C ILE A 83 -20.09 17.12 3.85
N SER A 84 -20.99 16.28 3.33
CA SER A 84 -22.27 16.74 2.76
C SER A 84 -23.22 17.39 3.77
N ARG A 85 -22.95 17.27 5.07
CA ARG A 85 -23.70 17.88 6.17
C ARG A 85 -22.97 19.07 6.78
N GLY A 86 -21.80 19.43 6.24
CA GLY A 86 -20.92 20.45 6.82
C GLY A 86 -20.14 19.97 8.06
N ASP A 87 -20.06 18.65 8.29
CA ASP A 87 -19.31 18.04 9.39
C ASP A 87 -17.89 17.62 8.97
N ILE A 88 -16.98 17.54 9.93
CA ILE A 88 -15.60 17.06 9.71
C ILE A 88 -15.56 15.52 9.77
N PRO A 89 -14.99 14.83 8.78
CA PRO A 89 -14.82 13.37 8.81
C PRO A 89 -13.94 12.89 9.97
N THR A 90 -14.19 11.68 10.47
CA THR A 90 -13.48 11.11 11.63
C THR A 90 -12.00 10.83 11.36
N PHE A 91 -11.66 10.34 10.17
CA PHE A 91 -10.31 9.80 9.87
C PHE A 91 -9.47 10.73 8.98
N VAL A 92 -9.53 12.04 9.22
CA VAL A 92 -8.66 13.00 8.51
C VAL A 92 -7.21 12.78 8.91
N VAL A 93 -6.36 12.47 7.92
CA VAL A 93 -4.94 12.16 8.12
C VAL A 93 -4.13 13.45 8.29
N ASN A 94 -4.23 14.36 7.30
CA ASN A 94 -3.54 15.65 7.27
C ASN A 94 -4.40 16.74 7.92
N LYS A 95 -4.45 16.73 9.25
CA LYS A 95 -5.36 17.56 10.06
C LYS A 95 -5.21 19.07 9.84
N GLU A 96 -4.03 19.53 9.44
CA GLU A 96 -3.74 20.92 9.09
C GLU A 96 -4.63 21.44 7.94
N VAL A 97 -5.15 20.55 7.08
CA VAL A 97 -6.06 20.96 6.00
C VAL A 97 -7.34 21.60 6.52
N LEU A 98 -7.76 21.20 7.73
CA LEU A 98 -8.99 21.67 8.38
C LEU A 98 -8.94 23.16 8.70
N ASP A 99 -7.72 23.71 8.85
CA ASP A 99 -7.50 25.11 9.15
C ASP A 99 -7.42 26.01 7.91
N THR A 100 -7.22 25.43 6.73
CA THR A 100 -7.08 26.17 5.48
C THR A 100 -8.36 26.92 5.12
N VAL A 101 -8.21 28.13 4.57
CA VAL A 101 -9.32 28.95 4.08
C VAL A 101 -10.11 28.18 3.02
N ALA A 102 -9.41 27.57 2.06
CA ALA A 102 -10.04 26.80 0.97
C ALA A 102 -10.93 25.65 1.49
N PHE A 103 -10.49 24.92 2.52
CA PHE A 103 -11.30 23.83 3.09
C PHE A 103 -12.52 24.39 3.84
N LYS A 104 -12.34 25.41 4.69
CA LYS A 104 -13.42 26.05 5.45
C LYS A 104 -14.50 26.62 4.52
N GLU A 105 -14.10 27.31 3.45
CA GLU A 105 -15.01 27.83 2.42
C GLU A 105 -15.74 26.71 1.68
N LYS A 106 -15.04 25.62 1.33
CA LYS A 106 -15.67 24.48 0.67
C LYS A 106 -16.70 23.79 1.56
N LEU A 107 -16.38 23.58 2.84
CA LEU A 107 -17.28 22.95 3.80
C LEU A 107 -18.51 23.81 4.09
N ALA A 108 -18.36 25.14 4.14
CA ALA A 108 -19.47 26.06 4.34
C ALA A 108 -20.54 26.01 3.23
N LYS A 109 -20.20 25.53 2.02
CA LYS A 109 -21.17 25.32 0.92
C LYS A 109 -22.16 24.18 1.17
N PHE A 110 -21.90 23.32 2.15
CA PHE A 110 -22.72 22.16 2.50
C PHE A 110 -23.51 22.35 3.81
N LYS A 111 -23.45 23.55 4.40
CA LYS A 111 -24.34 23.98 5.49
C LYS A 111 -25.49 24.80 4.92
#